data_AF-A0A3N4IR77-F1
#
_entry.id   AF-A0A3N4IR77-F1
#
_cell.length_a   1.000
_cell.length_b   1.000
_cell.length_c   1.000
_cell.angle_alpha   90.00
_cell.angle_beta   90.00
_cell.angle_gamma   90.00
#
_symmetry.space_group_name_H-M   'P 1'
#
loop_
_entity.id
_entity.type
_entity.pdbx_description
1 polymer ?
#
loop_
_entity_poly.entity_id
_entity_poly.type
_entity_poly.pdbx_seq_one_letter_code
_entity_poly.pdbx_strand_id
1 'polypeptide(L)' 'VLQWLSPLVPQKRHQHLCNNRYDGMGEWIFERDEFVKWRTEEDRSHPVIFCEGDPGVGKT' A
#
# COMPACT_ATOMS: atom_id res chain seq x y z
N VAL A 1 6.29 15.77 -17.07
CA VAL A 1 5.08 15.96 -16.23
C VAL A 1 5.18 15.33 -14.83
N LEU A 2 6.26 14.69 -14.39
CA LEU A 2 6.43 14.30 -12.95
C LEU A 2 7.40 15.22 -12.19
N GLN A 3 8.45 15.70 -12.84
CA GLN A 3 9.45 16.62 -12.24
C GLN A 3 8.89 17.98 -11.76
N TRP A 4 7.80 18.47 -12.35
CA TRP A 4 7.17 19.73 -11.91
C TRP A 4 6.37 19.58 -10.60
N LEU A 5 5.94 18.36 -10.27
CA LEU A 5 5.15 18.08 -9.06
C LEU A 5 6.05 17.87 -7.83
N SER A 6 7.26 17.34 -8.03
CA SER A 6 8.24 17.18 -6.95
C SER A 6 9.66 17.01 -7.49
N PRO A 7 10.67 17.65 -6.86
CA PRO A 7 12.08 17.38 -7.17
C PRO A 7 12.54 16.01 -6.64
N LEU A 8 11.77 15.39 -5.75
CA LEU A 8 12.06 14.07 -5.19
C LEU A 8 11.65 12.99 -6.19
N VAL A 9 12.45 11.93 -6.29
CA VAL A 9 12.05 10.70 -6.99
C VAL A 9 11.23 9.86 -6.00
N PRO A 10 9.89 9.80 -6.12
CA PRO A 10 9.04 9.20 -5.07
C PRO A 10 9.37 7.73 -4.82
N GLN A 11 9.71 7.00 -5.88
CA GLN A 11 10.15 5.61 -5.80
C GLN A 11 11.41 5.43 -4.96
N LYS A 12 12.40 6.32 -5.06
CA LYS A 12 13.62 6.23 -4.24
C LYS A 12 13.32 6.45 -2.75
N ARG A 13 12.43 7.40 -2.44
CA ARG A 13 12.02 7.66 -1.05
C ARG A 13 11.18 6.51 -0.49
N HIS A 14 10.22 6.01 -1.25
CA HIS A 14 9.40 4.86 -0.86
C HIS A 14 10.28 3.62 -0.60
N GLN A 15 11.19 3.29 -1.53
CA GLN A 15 12.09 2.16 -1.36
C GLN A 15 13.01 2.30 -0.14
N HIS A 16 13.56 3.49 0.11
CA HIS A 16 14.35 3.75 1.32
C HIS A 16 13.53 3.53 2.61
N LEU A 17 12.28 4.00 2.63
CA LEU A 17 11.39 3.80 3.78
C LEU A 17 11.02 2.32 3.96
N CYS A 18 10.76 1.59 2.87
CA CYS A 18 10.47 0.16 2.91
C CYS A 18 11.67 -0.64 3.42
N ASN A 19 12.88 -0.33 2.97
CA ASN A 19 14.10 -0.99 3.43
C ASN A 19 14.41 -0.74 4.91
N ASN A 20 13.87 0.33 5.50
CA ASN A 20 14.01 0.63 6.92
C ASN A 20 12.92 -0.01 7.80
N ARG A 21 11.94 -0.71 7.21
CA ARG A 21 10.92 -1.44 7.97
C ARG A 21 11.53 -2.73 8.50
N TYR A 22 11.11 -3.13 9.69
CA TYR A 22 11.42 -4.47 10.19
C TYR A 22 10.72 -5.52 9.32
N ASP A 23 11.40 -6.64 9.08
CA ASP A 23 10.82 -7.79 8.40
C ASP A 23 9.52 -8.22 9.09
N GLY A 24 8.50 -8.54 8.30
CA GLY A 24 7.17 -8.90 8.79
C GLY A 24 6.31 -7.73 9.27
N MET A 25 6.81 -6.48 9.27
CA MET A 25 6.01 -5.33 9.69
C MET A 25 4.81 -5.13 8.77
N GLY A 26 3.61 -5.26 9.36
CA GLY A 26 2.34 -5.11 8.66
C GLY A 26 1.77 -6.40 8.07
N GLU A 27 2.51 -7.52 8.08
CA GLU A 27 2.01 -8.80 7.54
C GLU A 27 0.77 -9.31 8.28
N TRP A 28 0.64 -8.98 9.57
CA TRP A 28 -0.52 -9.30 10.40
C TRP A 28 -1.86 -8.86 9.78
N ILE A 29 -1.87 -7.83 8.93
CA ILE A 29 -3.09 -7.37 8.26
C ILE A 29 -3.63 -8.40 7.27
N PHE A 30 -2.75 -9.19 6.66
CA PHE A 30 -3.10 -10.18 5.65
C PHE A 30 -3.64 -11.47 6.26
N GLU A 31 -3.41 -11.68 7.56
CA GLU A 31 -3.90 -12.80 8.35
C GLU A 31 -5.27 -12.52 8.98
N ARG A 32 -5.72 -11.28 8.97
CA ARG A 32 -7.05 -10.89 9.46
C ARG A 32 -8.15 -11.58 8.67
N ASP A 33 -9.09 -12.22 9.37
CA ASP A 33 -10.24 -12.90 8.77
C ASP A 33 -11.02 -11.97 7.82
N GLU A 34 -11.13 -10.68 8.16
CA GLU A 34 -11.81 -9.69 7.32
C GLU A 34 -11.11 -9.51 5.98
N PHE A 35 -9.77 -9.46 5.99
CA PHE A 35 -8.96 -9.34 4.78
C PHE A 35 -9.01 -10.63 3.96
N VAL A 36 -8.87 -11.78 4.62
CA VAL A 36 -8.94 -13.11 3.97
C VAL A 36 -10.30 -13.30 3.30
N LYS A 37 -11.39 -13.05 4.02
CA LYS A 37 -12.75 -13.16 3.47
C LYS A 37 -12.97 -12.21 2.30
N TRP A 38 -12.54 -10.96 2.43
CA TRP A 38 -12.65 -9.96 1.36
C TRP A 38 -11.91 -10.38 0.08
N ARG A 39 -10.73 -11.00 0.18
CA ARG A 39 -9.92 -11.41 -0.99
C ARG A 39 -10.31 -12.76 -1.61
N THR A 40 -11.01 -13.64 -0.88
CA THR A 40 -11.36 -14.99 -1.34
C THR A 40 -12.83 -15.21 -1.66
N GLU A 41 -13.72 -14.25 -1.39
CA GLU A 41 -15.14 -14.35 -1.74
C GLU A 41 -15.33 -14.47 -3.26
N GLU A 42 -15.75 -15.65 -3.74
CA GLU A 42 -16.01 -15.95 -5.17
C GLU A 42 -17.05 -15.03 -5.80
N ASP A 43 -17.98 -14.48 -5.00
CA ASP A 43 -19.05 -13.58 -5.46
C ASP A 43 -18.56 -12.16 -5.78
N ARG A 44 -17.30 -11.83 -5.46
CA ARG A 44 -16.67 -10.55 -5.82
C ARG A 44 -15.63 -10.79 -6.89
N SER A 45 -16.06 -10.75 -8.15
CA SER A 45 -15.20 -11.02 -9.32
C SER A 45 -13.84 -10.32 -9.27
N HIS A 46 -13.71 -9.15 -8.63
CA HIS A 46 -12.43 -8.47 -8.44
C HIS A 46 -12.41 -7.67 -7.13
N PRO A 47 -11.82 -8.15 -6.03
CA PRO A 47 -11.72 -7.39 -4.80
C PRO A 47 -10.76 -6.20 -4.99
N VAL A 48 -11.29 -4.97 -4.91
CA VAL A 48 -10.53 -3.71 -5.04
C VAL A 48 -10.46 -2.98 -3.71
N ILE A 49 -9.26 -2.54 -3.30
CA ILE A 49 -9.06 -1.60 -2.19
C ILE A 49 -8.78 -0.23 -2.78
N PHE A 50 -9.61 0.74 -2.43
CA PHE A 50 -9.37 2.15 -2.73
C PHE A 50 -8.87 2.85 -1.46
N CYS A 51 -7.59 3.24 -1.48
CA CYS A 51 -6.99 4.03 -0.40
C CYS A 51 -7.09 5.51 -0.76
N GLU A 52 -8.06 6.21 -0.17
CA GLU A 52 -8.21 7.66 -0.32
C GLU A 52 -7.42 8.42 0.75
N GLY A 53 -6.89 9.60 0.39
CA GLY A 53 -6.27 10.52 1.33
C GLY A 53 -5.20 11.39 0.69
N ASP A 54 -4.61 12.30 1.47
CA ASP A 54 -3.64 13.27 0.97
C ASP A 54 -2.34 12.62 0.46
N PRO A 55 -1.66 13.22 -0.53
CA PRO A 55 -0.34 12.75 -0.97
C PRO A 55 0.66 12.67 0.20
N GLY A 56 1.45 11.59 0.25
CA GLY A 56 2.50 11.43 1.26
C GLY A 56 2.09 10.78 2.58
N VAL A 57 0.81 10.47 2.82
CA VAL A 57 0.33 9.79 4.05
C VAL A 57 0.66 8.28 4.13
N GLY A 58 1.43 7.76 3.18
CA GLY A 58 1.87 6.35 3.20
C GLY A 58 0.89 5.34 2.59
N LYS A 59 0.01 5.78 1.68
CA LYS A 59 -0.87 4.89 0.89
C LYS A 59 -0.12 4.01 -0.10
N THR A 60 1.12 4.38 -0.44
CA THR A 60 2.05 3.65 -1.30
C THR A 60 3.15 3.08 -0.44
#